data_AF-A0A9X4HJI3-F1
#
_entry.id   AF-A0A9X4HJI3-F1
#
_cell.length_a   1.000
_cell.length_b   1.000
_cell.length_c   1.000
_cell.angle_alpha   90.00
_cell.angle_beta   90.00
_cell.angle_gamma   90.00
#
_symmetry.space_group_name_H-M   'P 1'
#
loop_
_entity.id
_entity.type
_entity.pdbx_description
1 polymer ?
#
loop_
_entity_poly.entity_id
_entity_poly.type
_entity_poly.pdbx_seq_one_letter_code
_entity_poly.pdbx_strand_id
1 'polypeptide(L)'
;MIDYEDTEETVALREEMERLNGFLRTAKLTFEPDGGSPVLTTHRDLVRHFKMSEHDQPRFDLGGRMFNGWWQELPSNRRHAIRINGEPIADLDFSSAFLRLAFIEAGIEPPAGDLYARIPKIDAGLYRDGIKQIVSAMLFRETPLSRIPSDLKDRLPRGMSGVEIRDAVLAAFPELSDVFETGIGLRLMLRESQIMLRSLLRLAELNVAAMNMHDGLMVQRSKADVAAREMTNAALETVGTPLPIVLKSQY
;
A
#
# COMPACT_ATOMS: atom_id res chain seq x y z
N MET A 1 22.74 -1.16 1.58
CA MET A 1 22.59 -0.92 0.13
C MET A 1 23.45 -1.96 -0.57
N ILE A 2 22.95 -2.56 -1.65
CA ILE A 2 23.68 -3.57 -2.42
C ILE A 2 23.99 -2.93 -3.76
N ASP A 3 25.21 -3.11 -4.25
CA ASP A 3 25.63 -2.59 -5.55
C ASP A 3 25.00 -3.41 -6.68
N TYR A 4 24.68 -2.74 -7.78
CA TYR A 4 24.08 -3.33 -8.98
C TYR A 4 24.60 -2.59 -10.22
N GLU A 5 24.57 -3.26 -11.36
CA GLU A 5 25.02 -2.68 -12.63
C GLU A 5 23.97 -1.72 -13.22
N ASP A 6 24.46 -0.69 -13.92
CA ASP A 6 23.60 0.18 -14.71
C ASP A 6 23.12 -0.57 -15.96
N THR A 7 21.81 -0.72 -16.07
CA THR A 7 21.07 -1.29 -17.20
C THR A 7 20.00 -0.29 -17.62
N GLU A 8 19.36 -0.51 -18.77
CA GLU A 8 18.23 0.35 -19.18
C GLU A 8 17.11 0.38 -18.12
N GLU A 9 16.83 -0.75 -17.47
CA GLU A 9 15.85 -0.84 -16.39
C GLU A 9 16.29 -0.03 -15.15
N THR A 10 17.53 -0.22 -14.67
CA THR A 10 17.96 0.44 -13.43
C THR A 10 18.16 1.94 -13.62
N VAL A 11 18.54 2.39 -14.83
CA VAL A 11 18.55 3.81 -15.20
C VAL A 11 17.14 4.37 -15.21
N ALA A 12 16.18 3.71 -15.86
CA ALA A 12 14.79 4.18 -15.89
C ALA A 12 14.18 4.28 -14.48
N LEU A 13 14.38 3.27 -13.63
CA LEU A 13 13.93 3.29 -12.22
C LEU A 13 14.52 4.47 -11.44
N ARG A 14 15.79 4.83 -11.71
CA ARG A 14 16.47 5.97 -11.08
C ARG A 14 15.87 7.29 -11.56
N GLU A 15 15.68 7.44 -12.87
CA GLU A 15 15.07 8.64 -13.48
C GLU A 15 13.65 8.89 -12.96
N GLU A 16 12.83 7.85 -12.80
CA GLU A 16 11.49 7.97 -12.19
C GLU A 16 11.56 8.57 -10.78
N MET A 17 12.50 8.09 -9.96
CA MET A 17 12.68 8.58 -8.58
C MET A 17 13.28 9.97 -8.53
N GLU A 18 14.23 10.29 -9.40
CA GLU A 18 14.80 11.63 -9.52
C GLU A 18 13.74 12.65 -9.91
N ARG A 19 12.89 12.31 -10.88
CA ARG A 19 11.76 13.15 -11.30
C ARG A 19 10.76 13.37 -10.18
N LEU A 20 10.34 12.30 -9.50
CA LEU A 20 9.41 12.37 -8.38
C LEU A 20 9.97 13.22 -7.23
N ASN A 21 11.19 12.91 -6.78
CA ASN A 21 11.82 13.64 -5.67
C ASN A 21 12.14 15.09 -6.05
N GLY A 22 12.56 15.33 -7.29
CA GLY A 22 12.73 16.68 -7.85
C GLY A 22 11.47 17.52 -7.70
N PHE A 23 10.32 16.98 -8.09
CA PHE A 23 9.03 17.66 -7.91
C PHE A 23 8.65 17.80 -6.42
N LEU A 24 8.80 16.75 -5.62
CA LEU A 24 8.42 16.77 -4.21
C LEU A 24 9.16 17.83 -3.38
N ARG A 25 10.42 18.12 -3.74
CA ARG A 25 11.23 19.19 -3.13
C ARG A 25 10.68 20.59 -3.39
N THR A 26 9.88 20.79 -4.44
CA THR A 26 9.24 22.09 -4.73
C THR A 26 8.06 22.38 -3.79
N ALA A 27 7.49 21.35 -3.15
CA ALA A 27 6.34 21.49 -2.27
C ALA A 27 6.73 21.82 -0.83
N LYS A 28 5.91 22.62 -0.14
CA LYS A 28 6.06 22.90 1.30
C LYS A 28 5.28 21.88 2.12
N LEU A 29 5.94 20.77 2.48
CA LEU A 29 5.41 19.73 3.38
C LEU A 29 5.76 20.05 4.85
N THR A 30 4.81 20.57 5.61
CA THR A 30 5.04 20.99 7.00
C THR A 30 4.20 20.20 7.98
N PHE A 31 4.59 20.26 9.24
CA PHE A 31 3.85 19.69 10.35
C PHE A 31 3.57 20.82 11.35
N GLU A 32 2.30 21.08 11.63
CA GLU A 32 1.89 22.05 12.65
C GLU A 32 2.03 21.47 14.06
N PRO A 33 2.33 22.29 15.08
CA PRO A 33 2.35 21.81 16.47
C PRO A 33 0.98 21.22 16.88
N ASP A 34 0.97 19.97 17.31
CA ASP A 34 -0.23 19.23 17.74
C ASP A 34 -0.22 18.92 19.25
N GLY A 35 0.72 19.52 19.99
CA GLY A 35 0.96 19.24 21.41
C GLY A 35 1.78 17.96 21.67
N GLY A 36 2.16 17.22 20.63
CA GLY A 36 3.06 16.07 20.71
C GLY A 36 4.54 16.42 20.55
N SER A 37 5.39 15.38 20.49
CA SER A 37 6.82 15.54 20.25
C SER A 37 7.11 16.18 18.89
N PRO A 38 8.13 17.05 18.76
CA PRO A 38 8.50 17.66 17.49
C PRO A 38 8.73 16.63 16.37
N VAL A 39 8.35 16.98 15.15
CA VAL A 39 8.53 16.14 13.96
C VAL A 39 9.61 16.74 13.07
N LEU A 40 10.65 15.97 12.79
CA LEU A 40 11.70 16.38 11.86
C LEU A 40 11.21 16.19 10.42
N THR A 41 10.97 17.29 9.70
CA THR A 41 10.37 17.27 8.35
C THR A 41 11.40 17.30 7.21
N THR A 42 12.68 17.07 7.51
CA THR A 42 13.79 17.13 6.54
C THR A 42 13.85 15.90 5.63
N HIS A 43 13.44 14.73 6.12
CA HIS A 43 13.46 13.47 5.35
C HIS A 43 12.27 13.41 4.40
N ARG A 44 12.49 13.78 3.14
CA ARG A 44 11.41 13.88 2.14
C ARG A 44 11.67 13.12 0.87
N ASP A 45 12.93 12.88 0.54
CA ASP A 45 13.29 12.15 -0.67
C ASP A 45 12.94 10.68 -0.49
N LEU A 46 12.08 10.19 -1.37
CA LEU A 46 11.64 8.82 -1.37
C LEU A 46 12.69 7.92 -2.02
N VAL A 47 12.82 6.71 -1.51
CA VAL A 47 13.65 5.64 -2.08
C VAL A 47 12.80 4.40 -2.30
N ARG A 48 13.00 3.69 -3.43
CA ARG A 48 12.30 2.43 -3.67
C ARG A 48 13.10 1.26 -3.12
N HIS A 49 12.43 0.39 -2.36
CA HIS A 49 13.04 -0.82 -1.83
C HIS A 49 12.50 -2.04 -2.55
N PHE A 50 13.38 -2.77 -3.22
CA PHE A 50 13.10 -4.07 -3.81
C PHE A 50 13.52 -5.18 -2.86
N LYS A 51 12.87 -6.34 -2.98
CA LYS A 51 13.08 -7.49 -2.10
C LYS A 51 13.74 -8.61 -2.90
N MET A 52 14.74 -9.23 -2.31
CA MET A 52 15.44 -10.37 -2.87
C MET A 52 16.02 -11.21 -1.73
N SER A 53 16.36 -12.46 -2.01
CA SER A 53 17.09 -13.31 -1.06
C SER A 53 18.56 -12.92 -1.04
N GLU A 54 19.28 -13.20 0.05
CA GLU A 54 20.71 -12.86 0.19
C GLU A 54 21.59 -13.51 -0.90
N HIS A 55 21.12 -14.60 -1.51
CA HIS A 55 21.81 -15.34 -2.56
C HIS A 55 21.37 -14.97 -3.98
N ASP A 56 20.39 -14.08 -4.13
CA ASP A 56 19.93 -13.63 -5.44
C ASP A 56 20.90 -12.60 -6.03
N GLN A 57 21.03 -12.60 -7.35
CA GLN A 57 21.56 -11.42 -8.06
C GLN A 57 20.60 -10.24 -7.86
N PRO A 58 21.08 -8.98 -7.92
CA PRO A 58 20.22 -7.81 -7.85
C PRO A 58 19.03 -7.92 -8.82
N ARG A 59 17.83 -7.76 -8.28
CA ARG A 59 16.57 -7.88 -9.01
C ARG A 59 15.56 -6.82 -8.53
N PHE A 60 14.70 -6.39 -9.45
CA PHE A 60 13.78 -5.25 -9.24
C PHE A 60 12.32 -5.63 -9.48
N ASP A 61 12.00 -6.92 -9.43
CA ASP A 61 10.71 -7.51 -9.76
C ASP A 61 9.90 -7.99 -8.54
N LEU A 62 10.32 -7.63 -7.32
CA LEU A 62 9.65 -7.96 -6.07
C LEU A 62 9.69 -6.77 -5.10
N GLY A 63 8.57 -6.45 -4.46
CA GLY A 63 8.49 -5.34 -3.51
C GLY A 63 8.28 -3.98 -4.19
N GLY A 64 9.26 -3.09 -4.20
CA GLY A 64 9.24 -1.83 -4.96
C GLY A 64 8.55 -0.64 -4.29
N ARG A 65 8.05 -0.77 -3.05
CA ARG A 65 7.45 0.34 -2.28
C ARG A 65 8.46 1.47 -2.03
N MET A 66 7.92 2.69 -1.93
CA MET A 66 8.68 3.91 -1.62
C MET A 66 8.73 4.16 -0.11
N PHE A 67 9.91 4.51 0.40
CA PHE A 67 10.21 4.74 1.81
C PHE A 67 10.96 6.07 2.02
N ASN A 68 11.25 6.42 3.29
CA ASN A 68 12.08 7.55 3.74
C ASN A 68 11.36 8.93 3.80
N GLY A 69 10.05 8.97 3.58
CA GLY A 69 9.27 10.18 3.87
C GLY A 69 8.94 10.29 5.36
N TRP A 70 9.24 11.42 6.00
CA TRP A 70 8.99 11.64 7.44
C TRP A 70 7.53 11.39 7.85
N TRP A 71 6.59 11.60 6.93
CA TRP A 71 5.17 11.37 7.15
C TRP A 71 4.81 9.89 7.27
N GLN A 72 5.64 8.97 6.74
CA GLN A 72 5.40 7.53 6.76
C GLN A 72 5.56 6.94 8.17
N GLU A 73 6.46 7.52 8.96
CA GLU A 73 6.70 7.12 10.37
C GLU A 73 5.69 7.76 11.32
N LEU A 74 4.90 8.73 10.85
CA LEU A 74 3.98 9.47 11.69
C LEU A 74 2.75 8.62 12.04
N PRO A 75 2.41 8.48 13.35
CA PRO A 75 1.19 7.84 13.81
C PRO A 75 -0.06 8.47 13.17
N SER A 76 -1.05 7.65 12.83
CA SER A 76 -2.27 8.08 12.13
C SER A 76 -2.99 9.22 12.84
N ASN A 77 -3.05 9.20 14.18
CA ASN A 77 -3.69 10.22 14.99
C ASN A 77 -2.99 11.59 14.93
N ARG A 78 -1.73 11.68 14.47
CA ARG A 78 -1.00 12.94 14.33
C ARG A 78 -1.05 13.53 12.93
N ARG A 79 -1.48 12.74 11.93
CA ARG A 79 -1.47 13.15 10.51
C ARG A 79 -2.37 14.35 10.20
N HIS A 80 -3.33 14.66 11.08
CA HIS A 80 -4.19 15.85 10.98
C HIS A 80 -3.42 17.17 11.00
N ALA A 81 -2.22 17.20 11.58
CA ALA A 81 -1.37 18.39 11.66
C ALA A 81 -0.43 18.54 10.44
N ILE A 82 -0.46 17.61 9.49
CA ILE A 82 0.29 17.74 8.24
C ILE A 82 -0.33 18.84 7.38
N ARG A 83 0.53 19.64 6.74
CA ARG A 83 0.16 20.59 5.69
C ARG A 83 0.98 20.36 4.43
N ILE A 84 0.32 20.49 3.27
CA ILE A 84 0.98 20.58 1.97
C ILE A 84 0.68 21.97 1.42
N ASN A 85 1.72 22.78 1.22
CA ASN A 85 1.60 24.17 0.79
C ASN A 85 0.70 25.02 1.71
N GLY A 86 0.71 24.71 3.02
CA GLY A 86 -0.12 25.39 4.03
C GLY A 86 -1.55 24.89 4.12
N GLU A 87 -1.98 23.95 3.27
CA GLU A 87 -3.32 23.39 3.30
C GLU A 87 -3.36 22.05 4.04
N PRO A 88 -4.43 21.74 4.80
CA PRO A 88 -4.64 20.41 5.36
C PRO A 88 -4.70 19.33 4.29
N ILE A 89 -4.42 18.09 4.70
CA ILE A 89 -4.41 16.95 3.80
C ILE A 89 -5.76 16.23 3.70
N ALA A 90 -5.97 15.56 2.57
CA ALA A 90 -6.88 14.43 2.42
C ALA A 90 -6.05 13.14 2.29
N ASP A 91 -6.43 12.09 3.02
CA ASP A 91 -5.77 10.76 2.98
C ASP A 91 -6.63 9.80 2.15
N LEU A 92 -6.15 9.46 0.96
CA LEU A 92 -6.78 8.55 0.01
C LEU A 92 -6.09 7.20 0.05
N ASP A 93 -6.86 6.11 0.05
CA ASP A 93 -6.30 4.75 0.05
C ASP A 93 -7.08 3.82 -0.88
N PHE A 94 -6.40 2.82 -1.44
CA PHE A 94 -7.10 1.76 -2.16
C PHE A 94 -7.81 0.81 -1.19
N SER A 95 -9.09 0.55 -1.45
CA SER A 95 -9.86 -0.40 -0.65
C SER A 95 -9.50 -1.84 -1.01
N SER A 96 -8.92 -2.56 -0.04
CA SER A 96 -8.57 -3.97 -0.18
C SER A 96 -7.58 -4.27 -1.32
N ALA A 97 -6.63 -3.34 -1.56
CA ALA A 97 -5.69 -3.37 -2.69
C ALA A 97 -5.08 -4.75 -2.95
N PHE A 98 -4.41 -5.32 -1.94
CA PHE A 98 -3.75 -6.62 -2.05
C PHE A 98 -4.67 -7.76 -2.50
N LEU A 99 -5.86 -7.86 -1.91
CA LEU A 99 -6.79 -8.94 -2.25
C LEU A 99 -7.39 -8.73 -3.65
N ARG A 100 -7.66 -7.48 -4.04
CA ARG A 100 -8.08 -7.14 -5.41
C ARG A 100 -7.00 -7.45 -6.44
N LEU A 101 -5.74 -7.13 -6.14
CA LEU A 101 -4.60 -7.48 -6.99
C LEU A 101 -4.42 -8.99 -7.09
N ALA A 102 -4.68 -9.76 -6.03
CA ALA A 102 -4.66 -11.22 -6.07
C ALA A 102 -5.72 -11.79 -7.04
N PHE A 103 -6.95 -11.26 -7.01
CA PHE A 103 -7.99 -11.60 -8.00
C PHE A 103 -7.55 -11.27 -9.43
N ILE A 104 -6.97 -10.09 -9.65
CA ILE A 104 -6.51 -9.68 -10.98
C ILE A 104 -5.38 -10.58 -11.49
N GLU A 105 -4.41 -10.94 -10.65
CA GLU A 105 -3.34 -11.88 -11.01
C GLU A 105 -3.87 -13.30 -11.29
N ALA A 106 -4.99 -13.69 -10.65
CA ALA A 106 -5.69 -14.93 -10.98
C ALA A 106 -6.51 -14.85 -12.30
N GLY A 107 -6.59 -13.68 -12.94
CA GLY A 107 -7.41 -13.46 -14.13
C GLY A 107 -8.91 -13.36 -13.83
N ILE A 108 -9.27 -13.00 -12.59
CA ILE A 108 -10.66 -13.00 -12.10
C ILE A 108 -11.06 -11.58 -11.72
N GLU A 109 -12.27 -11.18 -12.10
CA GLU A 109 -12.80 -9.86 -11.71
C GLU A 109 -13.03 -9.80 -10.18
N PRO A 110 -12.43 -8.84 -9.47
CA PRO A 110 -12.59 -8.75 -8.03
C PRO A 110 -14.04 -8.39 -7.66
N PRO A 111 -14.64 -9.05 -6.66
CA PRO A 111 -16.00 -8.73 -6.22
C PRO A 111 -16.18 -7.27 -5.79
N ALA A 112 -17.40 -6.77 -5.95
CA ALA A 112 -17.80 -5.45 -5.47
C ALA A 112 -17.83 -5.39 -3.93
N GLY A 113 -17.75 -4.17 -3.39
CA GLY A 113 -17.87 -3.92 -1.97
C GLY A 113 -16.63 -4.28 -1.16
N ASP A 114 -16.86 -4.58 0.11
CA ASP A 114 -15.83 -4.82 1.10
C ASP A 114 -15.44 -6.31 1.16
N LEU A 115 -14.26 -6.65 0.63
CA LEU A 115 -13.83 -8.04 0.52
C LEU A 115 -13.60 -8.69 1.89
N TYR A 116 -13.11 -7.95 2.89
CA TYR A 116 -12.85 -8.52 4.21
C TYR A 116 -14.14 -8.72 5.03
N ALA A 117 -15.27 -8.16 4.59
CA ALA A 117 -16.58 -8.40 5.20
C ALA A 117 -17.18 -9.78 4.87
N ARG A 118 -16.55 -10.54 3.96
CA ARG A 118 -17.07 -11.82 3.43
C ARG A 118 -16.59 -13.06 4.17
N ILE A 119 -15.74 -12.93 5.20
CA ILE A 119 -15.15 -14.08 5.87
C ILE A 119 -16.19 -14.81 6.73
N PRO A 120 -16.56 -16.06 6.42
CA PRO A 120 -17.56 -16.79 7.18
C PRO A 120 -17.07 -17.06 8.60
N LYS A 121 -18.01 -17.14 9.55
CA LYS A 121 -17.76 -17.47 10.97
C LYS A 121 -16.92 -16.45 11.75
N ILE A 122 -16.50 -15.35 11.12
CA ILE A 122 -15.77 -14.26 11.79
C ILE A 122 -16.56 -12.96 11.59
N ASP A 123 -16.94 -12.32 12.70
CA ASP A 123 -17.59 -11.01 12.65
C ASP A 123 -16.59 -9.96 12.15
N ALA A 124 -16.73 -9.58 10.88
CA ALA A 124 -15.89 -8.56 10.28
C ALA A 124 -16.09 -7.18 10.89
N GLY A 125 -17.21 -6.89 11.57
CA GLY A 125 -17.39 -5.63 12.30
C GLY A 125 -16.45 -5.50 13.49
N LEU A 126 -16.11 -6.62 14.13
CA LEU A 126 -15.22 -6.67 15.31
C LEU A 126 -13.76 -6.97 14.94
N TYR A 127 -13.53 -7.83 13.95
CA TYR A 127 -12.22 -8.42 13.69
C TYR A 127 -11.63 -8.04 12.32
N ARG A 128 -12.16 -7.00 11.67
CA ARG A 128 -11.71 -6.52 10.36
C ARG A 128 -10.20 -6.40 10.23
N ASP A 129 -9.58 -5.70 11.17
CA ASP A 129 -8.16 -5.38 11.10
C ASP A 129 -7.29 -6.62 11.28
N GLY A 130 -7.72 -7.57 12.12
CA GLY A 130 -7.09 -8.87 12.26
C GLY A 130 -7.22 -9.72 11.00
N ILE A 131 -8.42 -9.77 10.40
CA ILE A 131 -8.66 -10.46 9.12
C ILE A 131 -7.76 -9.88 8.03
N LYS A 132 -7.70 -8.55 7.88
CA LYS A 132 -6.85 -7.89 6.88
C LYS A 132 -5.39 -8.31 7.03
N GLN A 133 -4.89 -8.37 8.26
CA GLN A 133 -3.52 -8.80 8.56
C GLN A 133 -3.31 -10.30 8.29
N ILE A 134 -4.26 -11.17 8.60
CA ILE A 134 -4.18 -12.60 8.29
C ILE A 134 -4.19 -12.85 6.80
N VAL A 135 -5.12 -12.25 6.04
CA VAL A 135 -5.20 -12.39 4.59
C VAL A 135 -3.90 -11.90 3.95
N SER A 136 -3.37 -10.74 4.38
CA SER A 136 -2.06 -10.28 3.96
C SER A 136 -0.98 -11.32 4.27
N ALA A 137 -0.91 -11.81 5.51
CA ALA A 137 0.09 -12.80 5.89
C ALA A 137 -0.03 -14.11 5.08
N MET A 138 -1.23 -14.54 4.68
CA MET A 138 -1.45 -15.69 3.79
C MET A 138 -0.93 -15.41 2.36
N LEU A 139 -1.02 -14.18 1.86
CA LEU A 139 -0.46 -13.81 0.54
C LEU A 139 1.08 -13.82 0.54
N PHE A 140 1.72 -13.49 1.66
CA PHE A 140 3.18 -13.36 1.76
C PHE A 140 3.94 -14.64 2.13
N ARG A 141 3.25 -15.69 2.58
CA ARG A 141 3.89 -16.94 3.01
C ARG A 141 3.91 -17.96 1.89
N GLU A 142 4.78 -18.96 2.01
CA GLU A 142 4.88 -20.12 1.11
C GLU A 142 4.48 -21.44 1.80
N THR A 143 3.97 -21.35 3.03
CA THR A 143 3.56 -22.51 3.83
C THR A 143 2.17 -22.30 4.41
N PRO A 144 1.40 -23.37 4.64
CA PRO A 144 0.07 -23.25 5.23
C PRO A 144 0.07 -22.55 6.59
N LEU A 145 -0.84 -21.58 6.76
CA LEU A 145 -1.14 -20.95 8.03
C LEU A 145 -1.68 -21.98 9.03
N SER A 146 -0.82 -22.41 9.94
CA SER A 146 -1.17 -23.32 11.03
C SER A 146 -1.34 -22.61 12.38
N ARG A 147 -0.65 -21.49 12.59
CA ARG A 147 -0.65 -20.74 13.85
C ARG A 147 -0.91 -19.26 13.61
N ILE A 148 -1.77 -18.67 14.44
CA ILE A 148 -2.01 -17.23 14.46
C ILE A 148 -0.73 -16.53 14.95
N PRO A 149 -0.19 -15.53 14.21
CA PRO A 149 0.89 -14.69 14.69
C PRO A 149 0.58 -14.07 16.05
N SER A 150 1.57 -14.03 16.96
CA SER A 150 1.34 -13.64 18.35
C SER A 150 0.76 -12.24 18.51
N ASP A 151 1.17 -11.31 17.64
CA ASP A 151 0.73 -9.92 17.55
C ASP A 151 -0.70 -9.76 17.01
N LEU A 152 -1.27 -10.79 16.38
CA LEU A 152 -2.64 -10.78 15.86
C LEU A 152 -3.66 -11.46 16.77
N LYS A 153 -3.23 -12.15 17.82
CA LYS A 153 -4.12 -12.95 18.68
C LYS A 153 -5.26 -12.13 19.30
N ASP A 154 -4.97 -10.92 19.76
CA ASP A 154 -5.98 -10.05 20.38
C ASP A 154 -6.90 -9.36 19.37
N ARG A 155 -6.56 -9.43 18.07
CA ARG A 155 -7.31 -8.82 16.95
C ARG A 155 -8.19 -9.83 16.21
N LEU A 156 -8.28 -11.06 16.70
CA LEU A 156 -9.02 -12.16 16.08
C LEU A 156 -9.93 -12.84 17.11
N PRO A 157 -10.94 -13.62 16.67
CA PRO A 157 -11.81 -14.35 17.57
C PRO A 157 -11.03 -15.26 18.52
N ARG A 158 -11.32 -15.17 19.82
CA ARG A 158 -10.74 -16.07 20.82
C ARG A 158 -11.24 -17.49 20.60
N GLY A 159 -10.33 -18.46 20.74
CA GLY A 159 -10.65 -19.89 20.63
C GLY A 159 -10.56 -20.47 19.23
N MET A 160 -10.37 -19.66 18.18
CA MET A 160 -10.07 -20.16 16.85
C MET A 160 -8.56 -20.45 16.71
N SER A 161 -8.25 -21.60 16.12
CA SER A 161 -6.91 -21.96 15.69
C SER A 161 -6.52 -21.25 14.39
N GLY A 162 -5.22 -21.25 14.06
CA GLY A 162 -4.75 -20.70 12.78
C GLY A 162 -5.33 -21.44 11.58
N VAL A 163 -5.53 -22.75 11.71
CA VAL A 163 -6.14 -23.60 10.68
C VAL A 163 -7.60 -23.22 10.44
N GLU A 164 -8.40 -23.03 11.50
CA GLU A 164 -9.81 -22.63 11.33
C GLU A 164 -9.98 -21.25 10.68
N ILE A 165 -9.10 -20.30 11.00
CA ILE A 165 -9.10 -18.98 10.36
C ILE A 165 -8.67 -19.10 8.88
N ARG A 166 -7.63 -19.89 8.60
CA ARG A 166 -7.18 -20.17 7.23
C ARG A 166 -8.33 -20.75 6.40
N ASP A 167 -9.00 -21.77 6.92
CA ASP A 167 -10.10 -22.44 6.24
C ASP A 167 -11.29 -21.49 6.02
N ALA A 168 -11.55 -20.58 6.96
CA ALA A 168 -12.55 -19.53 6.78
C ALA A 168 -12.17 -18.56 5.65
N VAL A 169 -10.91 -18.15 5.55
CA VAL A 169 -10.42 -17.29 4.45
C VAL A 169 -10.53 -18.00 3.10
N LEU A 170 -10.10 -19.26 3.01
CA LEU A 170 -10.21 -20.05 1.78
C LEU A 170 -11.67 -20.29 1.37
N ALA A 171 -12.56 -20.52 2.34
CA ALA A 171 -13.99 -20.64 2.08
C ALA A 171 -14.63 -19.33 1.58
N ALA A 172 -14.08 -18.17 1.95
CA ALA A 172 -14.56 -16.87 1.49
C ALA A 172 -14.11 -16.53 0.06
N PHE A 173 -12.96 -17.06 -0.36
CA PHE A 173 -12.33 -16.82 -1.66
C PHE A 173 -11.81 -18.13 -2.28
N PRO A 174 -12.69 -19.10 -2.56
CA PRO A 174 -12.27 -20.38 -3.14
C PRO A 174 -11.54 -20.20 -4.47
N GLU A 175 -11.81 -19.12 -5.21
CA GLU A 175 -11.17 -18.77 -6.47
C GLU A 175 -9.69 -18.39 -6.32
N LEU A 176 -9.26 -18.04 -5.10
CA LEU A 176 -7.88 -17.67 -4.77
C LEU A 176 -7.12 -18.79 -4.06
N SER A 177 -7.69 -20.01 -3.99
CA SER A 177 -7.08 -21.13 -3.25
C SER A 177 -5.67 -21.46 -3.73
N ASP A 178 -5.44 -21.42 -5.05
CA ASP A 178 -4.14 -21.68 -5.66
C ASP A 178 -3.20 -20.46 -5.64
N VAL A 179 -3.69 -19.32 -5.17
CA VAL A 179 -2.94 -18.05 -5.06
C VAL A 179 -2.42 -17.84 -3.65
N PHE A 180 -3.25 -18.15 -2.64
CA PHE A 180 -2.84 -18.03 -1.25
C PHE A 180 -1.67 -18.95 -0.92
N GLU A 181 -0.79 -18.47 -0.03
CA GLU A 181 0.32 -19.24 0.53
C GLU A 181 1.36 -19.69 -0.52
N THR A 182 1.47 -18.93 -1.61
CA THR A 182 2.48 -19.11 -2.68
C THR A 182 3.61 -18.07 -2.65
N GLY A 183 3.61 -17.16 -1.68
CA GLY A 183 4.56 -16.04 -1.62
C GLY A 183 4.25 -14.88 -2.58
N ILE A 184 3.11 -14.90 -3.29
CA ILE A 184 2.73 -13.90 -4.30
C ILE A 184 2.72 -12.45 -3.78
N GLY A 185 2.58 -12.24 -2.47
CA GLY A 185 2.48 -10.91 -1.84
C GLY A 185 3.58 -9.92 -2.24
N LEU A 186 4.82 -10.39 -2.49
CA LEU A 186 5.90 -9.52 -2.97
C LEU A 186 5.69 -9.03 -4.41
N ARG A 187 5.09 -9.85 -5.27
CA ARG A 187 4.71 -9.47 -6.63
C ARG A 187 3.51 -8.52 -6.63
N LEU A 188 2.52 -8.79 -5.77
CA LEU A 188 1.39 -7.87 -5.56
C LEU A 188 1.87 -6.51 -5.06
N MET A 189 2.86 -6.49 -4.15
CA MET A 189 3.49 -5.26 -3.68
C MET A 189 4.17 -4.50 -4.82
N LEU A 190 4.82 -5.19 -5.77
CA LEU A 190 5.40 -4.56 -6.95
C LEU A 190 4.34 -3.87 -7.78
N ARG A 191 3.25 -4.59 -8.10
CA ARG A 191 2.12 -4.05 -8.87
C ARG A 191 1.50 -2.84 -8.19
N GLU A 192 1.25 -2.91 -6.88
CA GLU A 192 0.79 -1.78 -6.08
C GLU A 192 1.76 -0.60 -6.21
N SER A 193 3.07 -0.83 -6.00
CA SER A 193 4.07 0.24 -6.04
C SER A 193 4.14 0.94 -7.40
N GLN A 194 3.92 0.20 -8.50
CA GLN A 194 3.87 0.74 -9.86
C GLN A 194 2.65 1.65 -10.05
N ILE A 195 1.47 1.24 -9.55
CA ILE A 195 0.27 2.09 -9.54
C ILE A 195 0.56 3.38 -8.76
N MET A 196 1.17 3.27 -7.58
CA MET A 196 1.46 4.43 -6.73
C MET A 196 2.46 5.38 -7.37
N LEU A 197 3.56 4.88 -7.92
CA LEU A 197 4.56 5.70 -8.59
C LEU A 197 3.97 6.42 -9.80
N ARG A 198 3.21 5.70 -10.64
CA ARG A 198 2.49 6.29 -11.78
C ARG A 198 1.51 7.38 -11.34
N SER A 199 0.75 7.14 -10.26
CA SER A 199 -0.17 8.13 -9.69
C SER A 199 0.57 9.40 -9.27
N LEU A 200 1.70 9.26 -8.57
CA LEU A 200 2.52 10.38 -8.12
C LEU A 200 3.12 11.18 -9.28
N LEU A 201 3.65 10.50 -10.30
CA LEU A 201 4.23 11.16 -11.48
C LEU A 201 3.18 11.95 -12.27
N ARG A 202 1.96 11.42 -12.42
CA ARG A 202 0.84 12.15 -13.04
C ARG A 202 0.42 13.36 -12.22
N LEU A 203 0.36 13.21 -10.89
CA LEU A 203 0.05 14.34 -10.02
C LEU A 203 1.14 15.41 -10.09
N ALA A 204 2.41 15.01 -10.21
CA ALA A 204 3.52 15.93 -10.43
C ALA A 204 3.37 16.71 -11.75
N GLU A 205 2.96 16.06 -12.85
CA GLU A 205 2.64 16.73 -14.13
C GLU A 205 1.52 17.76 -13.99
N LEU A 206 0.57 17.52 -13.09
CA LEU A 206 -0.53 18.44 -12.77
C LEU A 206 -0.16 19.49 -11.72
N ASN A 207 1.11 19.56 -11.29
CA ASN A 207 1.59 20.41 -10.19
C ASN A 207 0.82 20.18 -8.87
N VAL A 208 0.42 18.93 -8.60
CA VAL A 208 -0.23 18.50 -7.36
C VAL A 208 0.76 17.70 -6.52
N ALA A 209 1.21 18.28 -5.41
CA ALA A 209 2.07 17.59 -4.46
C ALA A 209 1.30 16.50 -3.70
N ALA A 210 1.90 15.32 -3.64
CA ALA A 210 1.33 14.14 -3.00
C ALA A 210 2.41 13.38 -2.22
N MET A 211 2.06 12.93 -1.02
CA MET A 211 2.92 12.15 -0.15
C MET A 211 2.46 10.69 -0.15
N ASN A 212 3.33 9.77 -0.55
CA ASN A 212 3.01 8.34 -0.59
C ASN A 212 2.98 7.69 0.81
N MET A 213 1.92 6.94 1.09
CA MET A 213 1.75 6.14 2.29
C MET A 213 1.31 4.73 1.89
N HIS A 214 2.28 3.88 1.55
CA HIS A 214 2.01 2.51 1.06
C HIS A 214 1.07 2.53 -0.16
N ASP A 215 -0.14 1.95 -0.03
CA ASP A 215 -1.24 1.90 -1.01
C ASP A 215 -2.07 3.19 -1.11
N GLY A 216 -1.71 4.23 -0.34
CA GLY A 216 -2.42 5.50 -0.29
C GLY A 216 -1.58 6.73 -0.60
N LEU A 217 -2.29 7.84 -0.84
CA LEU A 217 -1.74 9.17 -1.07
C LEU A 217 -2.34 10.19 -0.10
N MET A 218 -1.48 10.99 0.49
CA MET A 218 -1.88 12.21 1.20
C MET A 218 -1.65 13.41 0.28
N VAL A 219 -2.71 14.14 -0.05
CA VAL A 219 -2.68 15.32 -0.94
C VAL A 219 -3.31 16.53 -0.26
N GLN A 220 -3.11 17.73 -0.80
CA GLN A 220 -3.91 18.89 -0.41
C GLN A 220 -5.41 18.54 -0.47
N ARG A 221 -6.17 18.91 0.55
CA ARG A 221 -7.61 18.60 0.66
C ARG A 221 -8.39 19.00 -0.60
N SER A 222 -8.12 20.18 -1.15
CA SER A 222 -8.71 20.73 -2.37
C SER A 222 -8.38 19.95 -3.64
N LYS A 223 -7.43 19.01 -3.57
CA LYS A 223 -6.95 18.18 -4.68
C LYS A 223 -7.36 16.71 -4.56
N ALA A 224 -8.18 16.36 -3.56
CA ALA A 224 -8.61 14.98 -3.32
C ALA A 224 -9.25 14.33 -4.57
N ASP A 225 -10.15 15.03 -5.25
CA ASP A 225 -10.82 14.49 -6.45
C ASP A 225 -9.85 14.29 -7.62
N VAL A 226 -8.90 15.22 -7.79
CA VAL A 226 -7.86 15.11 -8.83
C VAL A 226 -6.96 13.90 -8.53
N ALA A 227 -6.56 13.72 -7.28
CA ALA A 227 -5.76 12.58 -6.85
C ALA A 227 -6.51 11.25 -7.02
N ALA A 228 -7.77 11.18 -6.61
CA ALA A 228 -8.59 9.99 -6.80
C ALA A 228 -8.74 9.60 -8.28
N ARG A 229 -8.93 10.60 -9.17
CA ARG A 229 -8.97 10.37 -10.61
C ARG A 229 -7.65 9.84 -11.16
N GLU A 230 -6.52 10.45 -10.80
CA GLU A 230 -5.22 9.99 -11.32
C GLU A 230 -4.80 8.62 -10.73
N MET A 231 -5.16 8.33 -9.48
CA MET A 231 -5.02 6.98 -8.90
C MET A 231 -5.85 5.94 -9.67
N THR A 232 -7.09 6.28 -10.06
CA THR A 232 -7.95 5.42 -10.86
C THR A 232 -7.35 5.17 -12.25
N ASN A 233 -6.89 6.22 -12.93
CA ASN A 233 -6.23 6.11 -14.23
C ASN A 233 -4.96 5.25 -14.16
N ALA A 234 -4.14 5.46 -13.13
CA ALA A 234 -2.92 4.69 -12.91
C ALA A 234 -3.21 3.21 -12.67
N ALA A 235 -4.25 2.88 -11.91
CA ALA A 235 -4.70 1.51 -11.71
C ALA A 235 -5.15 0.87 -13.02
N LEU A 236 -6.00 1.55 -13.79
CA LEU A 236 -6.48 1.08 -15.09
C LEU A 236 -5.32 0.77 -16.06
N GLU A 237 -4.33 1.65 -16.15
CA GLU A 237 -3.18 1.45 -17.04
C GLU A 237 -2.22 0.35 -16.56
N THR A 238 -2.08 0.15 -15.26
CA THR A 238 -1.09 -0.78 -14.70
C THR A 238 -1.62 -2.21 -14.61
N VAL A 239 -2.89 -2.36 -14.23
CA VAL A 239 -3.51 -3.66 -13.95
C VAL A 239 -4.81 -3.91 -14.73
N GLY A 240 -5.16 -3.02 -15.68
CA GLY A 240 -6.28 -3.21 -16.60
C GLY A 240 -7.67 -2.94 -16.00
N THR A 241 -7.76 -2.57 -14.72
CA THR A 241 -9.03 -2.33 -14.03
C THR A 241 -8.88 -1.25 -12.96
N PRO A 242 -9.90 -0.39 -12.74
CA PRO A 242 -9.88 0.56 -11.64
C PRO A 242 -9.95 -0.16 -10.29
N LEU A 243 -9.23 0.36 -9.30
CA LEU A 243 -9.34 -0.08 -7.91
C LEU A 243 -10.19 0.92 -7.12
N PRO A 244 -11.12 0.46 -6.25
CA PRO A 244 -11.92 1.37 -5.44
C PRO A 244 -11.04 2.17 -4.47
N ILE A 245 -11.29 3.47 -4.37
CA ILE A 245 -10.56 4.40 -3.51
C ILE A 245 -11.48 4.83 -2.36
N VAL A 246 -10.93 4.94 -1.16
CA VAL A 246 -11.60 5.46 0.02
C VAL A 246 -10.89 6.70 0.54
N LEU A 247 -11.67 7.68 0.99
CA LEU A 247 -11.17 8.82 1.75
C LEU A 247 -11.11 8.41 3.23
N LYS A 248 -9.91 8.11 3.74
CA LYS A 248 -9.70 7.68 5.14
C LYS A 248 -9.97 8.81 6.13
N SER A 249 -9.53 10.01 5.76
CA SER A 249 -9.70 11.21 6.58
C SER A 249 -9.59 12.45 5.72
N GLN A 250 -10.26 13.50 6.16
CA GLN A 250 -10.20 14.82 5.56
C GLN A 250 -9.90 15.83 6.69
N TYR A 251 -8.66 16.33 6.70
CA TYR A 251 -7.99 17.36 7.54
C TYR A 251 -8.75 18.63 7.95
#